data_AF-A0AAW8EPK3-F1
#
_entry.id   AF-A0AAW8EPK3-F1
#
_cell.length_a   1.000
_cell.length_b   1.000
_cell.length_c   1.000
_cell.angle_alpha   90.00
_cell.angle_beta   90.00
_cell.angle_gamma   90.00
#
_symmetry.space_group_name_H-M   'P 1'
#
loop_
_entity.id
_entity.type
_entity.pdbx_description
1 polymer ?
#
loop_
_entity_poly.entity_id
_entity_poly.type
_entity_poly.pdbx_seq_one_letter_code
_entity_poly.pdbx_strand_id
1 'polypeptide(L)'
;MTQASRAPLLLRGAFACGMALAGLALAFAAHAETVGDVDTAFKLIGPDHKIVVEAYDDPKVNGVTCYVSRAKTGGLAGAFGVAEDKSEASIACRQVGPVSIVQPLPKREEVYSERLSILFKRLRVVRMVDARRNTLVYLTYSDLLIEGSPKNSVTAVPIDRGTPIPLK
;
A
#
# COMPACT_ATOMS: atom_id res chain seq x y z
N MET A 1 -57.37 -60.88 6.57
CA MET A 1 -57.58 -59.41 6.57
C MET A 1 -56.27 -58.78 6.11
N THR A 2 -55.97 -58.82 4.80
CA THR A 2 -56.26 -57.79 3.78
C THR A 2 -55.27 -56.61 3.87
N GLN A 3 -54.21 -56.60 3.04
CA GLN A 3 -54.16 -56.02 1.68
C GLN A 3 -53.76 -54.52 1.77
N ALA A 4 -52.50 -54.15 1.51
CA ALA A 4 -51.83 -53.90 0.23
C ALA A 4 -51.71 -52.40 -0.12
N SER A 5 -50.49 -52.01 -0.50
CA SER A 5 -50.12 -51.12 -1.62
C SER A 5 -50.72 -49.71 -1.73
N ARG A 6 -49.83 -48.70 -1.80
CA ARG A 6 -49.77 -47.73 -2.92
C ARG A 6 -48.47 -46.91 -2.86
N ALA A 7 -47.73 -46.95 -3.95
CA ALA A 7 -46.57 -46.10 -4.23
C ALA A 7 -47.02 -44.82 -5.00
N PRO A 8 -46.13 -44.08 -5.70
CA PRO A 8 -45.64 -42.74 -5.38
C PRO A 8 -46.21 -41.65 -6.32
N LEU A 9 -46.12 -40.34 -5.98
CA LEU A 9 -46.09 -39.29 -7.01
C LEU A 9 -45.64 -37.89 -6.49
N LEU A 10 -44.46 -37.49 -6.97
CA LEU A 10 -44.13 -36.19 -7.59
C LEU A 10 -44.50 -34.83 -6.94
N LEU A 11 -43.43 -34.04 -6.77
CA LEU A 11 -43.24 -32.71 -7.37
C LEU A 11 -43.92 -31.49 -6.70
N ARG A 12 -43.11 -30.73 -5.93
CA ARG A 12 -42.99 -29.25 -5.96
C ARG A 12 -41.55 -28.93 -5.56
N GLY A 13 -40.71 -28.31 -6.38
CA GLY A 13 -40.92 -27.01 -7.02
C GLY A 13 -40.36 -25.94 -6.09
N ALA A 14 -39.21 -25.38 -6.49
CA ALA A 14 -38.33 -24.47 -5.76
C ALA A 14 -39.01 -23.23 -5.13
N PHE A 15 -38.51 -22.80 -3.96
CA PHE A 15 -38.45 -21.41 -3.52
C PHE A 15 -37.23 -21.28 -2.58
N ALA A 16 -36.15 -20.69 -3.09
CA ALA A 16 -35.74 -19.31 -2.79
C ALA A 16 -34.93 -19.25 -1.48
N CYS A 17 -33.60 -19.15 -1.59
CA CYS A 17 -32.93 -17.84 -1.59
C CYS A 17 -33.13 -17.13 -0.25
N GLY A 18 -32.23 -17.40 0.71
CA GLY A 18 -32.26 -16.75 2.02
C GLY A 18 -30.91 -16.81 2.69
N MET A 19 -30.31 -15.63 2.88
CA MET A 19 -29.12 -15.33 3.69
C MET A 19 -27.75 -15.66 3.09
N ALA A 20 -27.42 -14.96 2.00
CA ALA A 20 -26.04 -14.58 1.70
C ALA A 20 -25.91 -13.04 1.81
N LEU A 21 -25.99 -12.51 3.03
CA LEU A 21 -25.69 -11.10 3.32
C LEU A 21 -24.85 -11.01 4.59
N ALA A 22 -23.76 -10.25 4.49
CA ALA A 22 -22.86 -9.73 5.53
C ALA A 22 -21.46 -10.36 5.55
N GLY A 23 -20.63 -9.91 4.61
CA GLY A 23 -19.19 -10.13 4.61
C GLY A 23 -18.48 -9.13 3.70
N LEU A 24 -18.92 -7.87 3.67
CA LEU A 24 -18.18 -6.81 2.98
C LEU A 24 -17.00 -6.43 3.89
N ALA A 25 -15.93 -7.22 3.83
CA ALA A 25 -14.65 -6.85 4.41
C ALA A 25 -14.16 -5.61 3.65
N LEU A 26 -14.29 -4.43 4.26
CA LEU A 26 -13.65 -3.21 3.82
C LEU A 26 -12.14 -3.45 3.90
N ALA A 27 -11.53 -3.80 2.77
CA ALA A 27 -10.09 -3.79 2.64
C ALA A 27 -9.64 -2.33 2.78
N PHE A 28 -9.06 -1.98 3.93
CA PHE A 28 -8.34 -0.72 4.10
C PHE A 28 -7.11 -0.77 3.19
N ALA A 29 -7.27 -0.26 1.97
CA ALA A 29 -6.10 0.13 1.18
C ALA A 29 -5.41 1.26 1.96
N ALA A 30 -4.11 1.11 2.22
CA ALA A 30 -3.30 2.21 2.74
C ALA A 30 -3.32 3.32 1.68
N HIS A 31 -4.13 4.36 1.93
CA HIS A 31 -4.21 5.51 1.05
C HIS A 31 -3.07 6.48 1.38
N ALA A 32 -2.43 7.01 0.34
CA ALA A 32 -1.48 8.11 0.47
C ALA A 32 -2.23 9.36 0.96
N GLU A 33 -1.90 9.86 2.14
CA GLU A 33 -2.40 11.16 2.60
C GLU A 33 -1.34 12.23 2.33
N THR A 34 -1.67 13.25 1.55
CA THR A 34 -0.74 14.38 1.34
C THR A 34 -0.62 15.21 2.61
N VAL A 35 0.57 15.24 3.20
CA VAL A 35 0.90 16.08 4.37
C VAL A 35 1.12 17.53 3.94
N GLY A 36 1.73 17.73 2.77
CA GLY A 36 1.96 19.04 2.19
C GLY A 36 2.91 18.99 0.98
N ASP A 37 3.16 20.14 0.39
CA ASP A 37 4.07 20.28 -0.74
C ASP A 37 4.83 21.61 -0.72
N VAL A 38 5.98 21.62 -1.42
CA VAL A 38 6.84 22.80 -1.58
C VAL A 38 7.18 22.96 -3.05
N ASP A 39 6.96 24.15 -3.60
CA ASP A 39 7.33 24.46 -4.98
C ASP A 39 8.86 24.55 -5.15
N THR A 40 9.35 24.02 -6.26
CA THR A 40 10.78 23.91 -6.58
C THR A 40 11.15 24.68 -7.84
N ALA A 41 10.23 24.81 -8.79
CA ALA A 41 10.45 25.60 -9.99
C ALA A 41 9.14 26.12 -10.59
N PHE A 42 9.14 27.42 -10.88
CA PHE A 42 8.01 28.11 -11.49
C PHE A 42 7.78 27.65 -12.94
N LYS A 43 6.50 27.51 -13.32
CA LYS A 43 6.05 27.28 -14.69
C LYS A 43 5.15 28.42 -15.15
N LEU A 44 5.50 29.00 -16.30
CA LEU A 44 4.70 30.06 -16.91
C LEU A 44 3.27 29.61 -17.27
N ILE A 45 3.10 28.34 -17.62
CA ILE A 45 1.80 27.76 -18.00
C ILE A 45 1.64 26.38 -17.33
N GLY A 46 0.62 26.28 -16.47
CA GLY A 46 0.31 25.08 -15.68
C GLY A 46 0.93 25.12 -14.27
N PRO A 47 0.76 24.05 -13.46
CA PRO A 47 1.26 23.98 -12.09
C PRO A 47 2.78 24.07 -12.02
N ASP A 48 3.33 24.49 -10.89
CA ASP A 48 4.76 24.48 -10.66
C ASP A 48 5.30 23.06 -10.41
N HIS A 49 6.60 22.87 -10.65
CA HIS A 49 7.27 21.68 -10.14
C HIS A 49 7.32 21.76 -8.63
N LYS A 50 6.99 20.68 -7.94
CA LYS A 50 6.92 20.64 -6.48
C LYS A 50 7.48 19.35 -5.91
N ILE A 51 7.86 19.38 -4.65
CA ILE A 51 8.10 18.18 -3.84
C ILE A 51 6.87 17.99 -2.98
N VAL A 52 6.21 16.84 -3.13
CA VAL A 52 5.07 16.46 -2.29
C VAL A 52 5.55 15.52 -1.19
N VAL A 53 5.01 15.67 0.01
CA VAL A 53 5.22 14.76 1.14
C VAL A 53 3.91 14.04 1.42
N GLU A 54 3.93 12.73 1.33
CA GLU A 54 2.77 11.87 1.55
C GLU A 54 3.03 10.93 2.73
N ALA A 55 2.03 10.76 3.59
CA ALA A 55 2.04 9.83 4.70
C ALA A 55 1.41 8.50 4.30
N TYR A 56 2.05 7.41 4.72
CA TYR A 56 1.68 6.04 4.42
C TYR A 56 1.67 5.22 5.71
N ASP A 57 0.49 4.84 6.16
CA ASP A 57 0.36 3.93 7.30
C ASP A 57 0.63 2.49 6.86
N ASP A 58 1.39 1.77 7.67
CA ASP A 58 1.67 0.36 7.40
C ASP A 58 0.43 -0.50 7.74
N PRO A 59 -0.21 -1.14 6.74
CA PRO A 59 -1.47 -1.85 6.97
C PRO A 59 -1.32 -3.11 7.84
N LYS A 60 -0.09 -3.60 8.06
CA LYS A 60 0.18 -4.78 8.89
C LYS A 60 0.87 -4.45 10.21
N VAL A 61 1.33 -3.20 10.37
CA VAL A 61 2.06 -2.73 11.54
C VAL A 61 1.45 -1.40 11.97
N ASN A 62 0.39 -1.47 12.77
CA ASN A 62 -0.26 -0.28 13.29
C ASN A 62 0.72 0.54 14.12
N GLY A 63 0.55 1.87 14.13
CA GLY A 63 1.41 2.78 14.87
C GLY A 63 2.72 3.13 14.17
N VAL A 64 2.96 2.61 12.94
CA VAL A 64 4.09 3.02 12.09
C VAL A 64 3.57 3.72 10.84
N THR A 65 4.06 4.94 10.62
CA THR A 65 3.75 5.76 9.44
C THR A 65 5.05 6.12 8.72
N CYS A 66 5.04 5.99 7.41
CA CYS A 66 6.12 6.36 6.51
C CYS A 66 5.79 7.66 5.78
N TYR A 67 6.61 8.69 5.96
CA TYR A 67 6.54 9.92 5.17
C TYR A 67 7.45 9.78 3.96
N VAL A 68 6.88 9.78 2.77
CA VAL A 68 7.64 9.69 1.53
C VAL A 68 7.56 11.04 0.82
N SER A 69 8.71 11.63 0.57
CA SER A 69 8.83 12.81 -0.27
C SER A 69 9.17 12.40 -1.69
N ARG A 70 8.49 12.97 -2.70
CA ARG A 70 8.77 12.73 -4.12
C ARG A 70 8.60 14.00 -4.95
N ALA A 71 9.32 14.08 -6.06
CA ALA A 71 9.12 15.14 -7.03
C ALA A 71 7.81 14.93 -7.82
N LYS A 72 7.07 16.02 -8.06
CA LYS A 72 5.90 16.06 -8.93
C LYS A 72 6.12 17.09 -10.04
N THR A 73 6.06 16.64 -11.28
CA THR A 73 6.33 17.44 -12.47
C THR A 73 5.10 18.26 -12.84
N GLY A 74 5.14 19.56 -12.56
CA GLY A 74 4.21 20.57 -13.09
C GLY A 74 4.33 20.90 -14.60
N GLY A 75 3.67 21.98 -15.02
CA GLY A 75 3.49 22.42 -16.40
C GLY A 75 2.25 21.80 -17.04
N LEU A 76 2.02 22.06 -18.33
CA LEU A 76 0.90 21.47 -19.07
C LEU A 76 0.87 19.94 -18.97
N ALA A 77 2.02 19.28 -19.14
CA ALA A 77 2.10 17.82 -19.00
C ALA A 77 1.68 17.34 -17.60
N GLY A 78 2.04 18.08 -16.55
CA GLY A 78 1.63 17.81 -15.17
C GLY A 78 0.14 18.03 -14.95
N ALA A 79 -0.41 19.10 -15.53
CA ALA A 79 -1.85 19.40 -15.47
C ALA A 79 -2.70 18.31 -16.15
N PHE A 80 -2.20 17.71 -17.23
CA PHE A 80 -2.86 16.61 -17.94
C PHE A 80 -2.48 15.21 -17.42
N GLY A 81 -1.66 15.10 -16.37
CA GLY A 81 -1.27 13.83 -15.77
C GLY A 81 -0.42 12.93 -16.67
N VAL A 82 0.18 13.50 -17.73
CA VAL A 82 1.07 12.81 -18.68
C VAL A 82 2.54 13.07 -18.41
N ALA A 83 2.83 13.90 -17.39
CA ALA A 83 4.18 14.16 -16.99
C ALA A 83 4.83 12.92 -16.38
N GLU A 84 6.12 12.80 -16.65
CA GLU A 84 6.99 11.87 -15.97
C GLU A 84 7.61 12.57 -14.76
N ASP A 85 7.29 12.06 -13.58
CA ASP A 85 7.92 12.51 -12.34
C ASP A 85 9.36 12.01 -12.28
N LYS A 86 10.22 12.81 -11.63
CA LYS A 86 11.61 12.41 -11.44
C LYS A 86 11.72 11.29 -10.40
N SER A 87 12.79 10.52 -10.51
CA SER A 87 13.03 9.34 -9.68
C SER A 87 13.60 9.65 -8.29
N GLU A 88 13.80 10.92 -7.92
CA GLU A 88 14.22 11.28 -6.57
C GLU A 88 13.07 11.14 -5.58
N ALA A 89 13.23 10.22 -4.64
CA ALA A 89 12.37 10.05 -3.49
C ALA A 89 13.19 9.86 -2.22
N SER A 90 12.62 10.26 -1.09
CA SER A 90 13.15 9.98 0.24
C SER A 90 12.04 9.46 1.14
N ILE A 91 12.41 8.65 2.13
CA ILE A 91 11.46 8.06 3.08
C ILE A 91 11.93 8.28 4.52
N ALA A 92 10.99 8.58 5.41
CA ALA A 92 11.19 8.59 6.85
C ALA A 92 10.01 7.89 7.53
N CYS A 93 10.25 6.72 8.10
CA CYS A 93 9.21 5.98 8.84
C CYS A 93 9.42 6.19 10.33
N ARG A 94 8.33 6.49 11.03
CA ARG A 94 8.33 6.80 12.46
C ARG A 94 7.24 5.99 13.15
N GLN A 95 7.51 5.63 14.39
CA GLN A 95 6.47 5.19 15.29
C GLN A 95 5.66 6.42 15.71
N VAL A 96 4.41 6.49 15.28
CA VAL A 96 3.47 7.60 15.57
C VAL A 96 2.44 7.22 16.65
N GLY A 97 2.39 5.94 17.03
CA GLY A 97 1.50 5.44 18.07
C GLY A 97 1.98 4.11 18.65
N PRO A 98 1.18 3.45 19.50
CA PRO A 98 1.48 2.11 19.98
C PRO A 98 1.62 1.12 18.82
N VAL A 99 2.73 0.36 18.80
CA VAL A 99 2.98 -0.60 17.72
C VAL A 99 2.22 -1.89 17.97
N SER A 100 1.46 -2.34 16.97
CA SER A 100 0.85 -3.67 16.98
C SER A 100 0.95 -4.33 15.60
N ILE A 101 1.46 -5.55 15.56
CA ILE A 101 1.59 -6.33 14.33
C ILE A 101 0.39 -7.25 14.21
N VAL A 102 -0.47 -7.02 13.22
CA VAL A 102 -1.80 -7.67 13.13
C VAL A 102 -1.74 -9.08 12.54
N GLN A 103 -0.64 -9.44 11.87
CA GLN A 103 -0.44 -10.77 11.28
C GLN A 103 1.06 -11.07 11.07
N PRO A 104 1.45 -12.35 10.94
CA PRO A 104 2.82 -12.71 10.59
C PRO A 104 3.31 -12.01 9.32
N LEU A 105 4.50 -11.40 9.41
CA LEU A 105 5.10 -10.63 8.34
C LEU A 105 6.05 -11.50 7.52
N PRO A 106 6.01 -11.44 6.18
CA PRO A 106 7.07 -12.03 5.37
C PRO A 106 8.39 -11.29 5.60
N LYS A 107 9.52 -11.96 5.35
CA LYS A 107 10.85 -11.34 5.44
C LYS A 107 11.00 -10.07 4.59
N ARG A 108 10.28 -10.00 3.47
CA ARG A 108 10.25 -8.87 2.54
C ARG A 108 8.88 -8.75 1.90
N GLU A 109 8.31 -7.55 1.86
CA GLU A 109 7.02 -7.26 1.24
C GLU A 109 6.96 -5.82 0.73
N GLU A 110 6.38 -5.63 -0.45
CA GLU A 110 5.99 -4.32 -0.96
C GLU A 110 4.76 -3.84 -0.16
N VAL A 111 4.95 -2.79 0.65
CA VAL A 111 3.88 -2.22 1.47
C VAL A 111 3.12 -1.12 0.73
N TYR A 112 3.77 -0.49 -0.26
CA TYR A 112 3.16 0.56 -1.07
C TYR A 112 3.82 0.67 -2.45
N SER A 113 3.04 1.15 -3.43
CA SER A 113 3.43 1.33 -4.82
C SER A 113 2.69 2.54 -5.40
N GLU A 114 3.39 3.51 -5.98
CA GLU A 114 2.82 4.68 -6.65
C GLU A 114 3.38 4.82 -8.07
N ARG A 115 2.57 5.32 -9.01
CA ARG A 115 2.99 5.51 -10.39
C ARG A 115 3.58 6.92 -10.58
N LEU A 116 4.84 6.98 -11.01
CA LEU A 116 5.54 8.23 -11.32
C LEU A 116 5.46 8.61 -12.82
N SER A 117 5.16 7.67 -13.69
CA SER A 117 5.01 7.89 -15.13
C SER A 117 3.92 7.00 -15.68
N ILE A 118 3.21 7.46 -16.71
CA ILE A 118 2.27 6.61 -17.43
C ILE A 118 2.99 5.36 -17.92
N LEU A 119 4.14 5.46 -18.55
CA LEU A 119 4.59 4.32 -19.33
C LEU A 119 5.41 3.28 -18.54
N PHE A 120 6.23 3.68 -17.56
CA PHE A 120 7.20 2.73 -16.97
C PHE A 120 7.75 3.01 -15.56
N LYS A 121 7.53 4.18 -14.96
CA LYS A 121 8.12 4.49 -13.63
C LYS A 121 7.13 4.31 -12.50
N ARG A 122 7.55 3.60 -11.45
CA ARG A 122 6.85 3.46 -10.19
C ARG A 122 7.80 3.68 -9.02
N LEU A 123 7.29 4.32 -7.99
CA LEU A 123 7.89 4.39 -6.67
C LEU A 123 7.37 3.22 -5.85
N ARG A 124 8.26 2.46 -5.24
CA ARG A 124 7.90 1.33 -4.38
C ARG A 124 8.42 1.58 -2.98
N VAL A 125 7.69 1.09 -1.99
CA VAL A 125 8.15 1.02 -0.59
C VAL A 125 8.10 -0.43 -0.17
N VAL A 126 9.24 -0.97 0.21
CA VAL A 126 9.41 -2.37 0.61
C VAL A 126 9.80 -2.42 2.07
N ARG A 127 9.01 -3.14 2.87
CA ARG A 127 9.34 -3.49 4.25
C ARG A 127 10.12 -4.80 4.28
N MET A 128 11.18 -4.81 5.05
CA MET A 128 12.00 -5.98 5.37
C MET A 128 12.06 -6.16 6.88
N VAL A 129 12.07 -7.41 7.34
CA VAL A 129 12.18 -7.71 8.76
C VAL A 129 13.63 -8.11 9.09
N ASP A 130 14.30 -7.29 9.90
CA ASP A 130 15.54 -7.68 10.56
C ASP A 130 15.23 -8.32 11.92
N ALA A 131 15.03 -9.64 11.88
CA ALA A 131 14.71 -10.44 13.06
C ALA A 131 15.80 -10.39 14.14
N ARG A 132 17.08 -10.25 13.74
CA ARG A 132 18.19 -10.23 14.71
C ARG A 132 18.18 -8.96 15.55
N ARG A 133 17.76 -7.84 14.97
CA ARG A 133 17.70 -6.53 15.62
C ARG A 133 16.28 -6.14 16.05
N ASN A 134 15.29 -7.01 15.87
CA ASN A 134 13.86 -6.74 16.07
C ASN A 134 13.44 -5.40 15.43
N THR A 135 13.77 -5.22 14.15
CA THR A 135 13.65 -3.92 13.45
C THR A 135 12.93 -4.11 12.13
N LEU A 136 12.03 -3.18 11.79
CA LEU A 136 11.41 -3.08 10.48
C LEU A 136 12.18 -2.08 9.63
N VAL A 137 12.71 -2.56 8.50
CA VAL A 137 13.49 -1.74 7.57
C VAL A 137 12.60 -1.42 6.37
N TYR A 138 12.43 -0.14 6.06
CA TYR A 138 11.66 0.31 4.92
C TYR A 138 12.60 0.92 3.90
N LEU A 139 12.58 0.38 2.69
CA LEU A 139 13.34 0.85 1.55
C LEU A 139 12.36 1.43 0.53
N THR A 140 12.56 2.68 0.13
CA THR A 140 11.92 3.21 -1.07
C THR A 140 12.89 3.19 -2.24
N TYR A 141 12.41 2.79 -3.41
CA TYR A 141 13.16 2.86 -4.66
C TYR A 141 12.22 3.04 -5.85
N SER A 142 12.72 3.63 -6.92
CA SER A 142 11.99 3.72 -8.19
C SER A 142 12.46 2.66 -9.17
N ASP A 143 11.57 2.09 -9.98
CA ASP A 143 11.97 1.29 -11.13
C ASP A 143 12.18 2.16 -12.39
N LEU A 144 13.25 1.87 -13.14
CA LEU A 144 13.51 2.40 -14.48
C LEU A 144 13.77 1.20 -15.38
N LEU A 145 12.93 1.03 -16.40
CA LEU A 145 12.89 -0.19 -17.24
C LEU A 145 14.13 -0.39 -18.12
N ILE A 146 14.94 0.64 -18.35
CA ILE A 146 16.04 0.60 -19.34
C ILE A 146 17.43 0.60 -18.69
N GLU A 147 17.65 1.34 -17.60
CA GLU A 147 18.99 1.46 -16.97
C GLU A 147 19.01 1.10 -15.47
N GLY A 148 17.84 0.86 -14.86
CA GLY A 148 17.70 0.81 -13.41
C GLY A 148 17.88 2.19 -12.76
N SER A 149 17.07 2.51 -11.75
CA SER A 149 17.25 3.74 -10.96
C SER A 149 17.91 3.35 -9.64
N PRO A 150 19.22 3.60 -9.43
CA PRO A 150 19.85 3.33 -8.14
C PRO A 150 19.38 4.32 -7.06
N LYS A 151 18.47 5.25 -7.36
CA LYS A 151 17.89 6.20 -6.42
C LYS A 151 16.99 5.44 -5.44
N ASN A 152 17.43 5.44 -4.18
CA ASN A 152 16.71 4.83 -3.09
C ASN A 152 16.91 5.65 -1.81
N SER A 153 16.07 5.39 -0.83
CA SER A 153 16.21 5.88 0.53
C SER A 153 15.72 4.81 1.50
N VAL A 154 16.31 4.78 2.69
CA VAL A 154 16.06 3.73 3.69
C VAL A 154 15.86 4.34 5.07
N THR A 155 14.97 3.72 5.83
CA THR A 155 14.70 4.06 7.23
C THR A 155 14.45 2.77 8.00
N ALA A 156 14.79 2.78 9.28
CA ALA A 156 14.64 1.64 10.16
C ALA A 156 13.83 2.04 11.39
N VAL A 157 12.78 1.28 11.68
CA VAL A 157 11.91 1.46 12.85
C VAL A 157 12.20 0.31 13.81
N PRO A 158 12.96 0.55 14.89
CA PRO A 158 13.18 -0.47 15.90
C PRO A 158 11.85 -0.77 16.61
N ILE A 159 11.57 -2.05 16.83
CA ILE A 159 10.40 -2.51 17.57
C ILE A 159 10.85 -2.91 18.97
N ASP A 160 10.04 -2.57 19.97
CA ASP A 160 10.29 -2.97 21.35
C ASP A 160 10.54 -4.48 21.47
N ARG A 161 11.59 -4.87 22.21
CA ARG A 161 12.03 -6.27 22.30
C ARG A 161 11.03 -7.17 23.02
N GLY A 162 10.14 -6.61 23.83
CA GLY A 162 9.01 -7.31 24.44
C GLY A 162 7.91 -7.66 23.44
N THR A 163 7.98 -7.13 22.22
CA THR A 163 7.06 -7.43 21.11
C THR A 163 7.85 -8.10 19.96
N PRO A 164 8.04 -9.43 19.99
CA PRO A 164 8.70 -10.14 18.90
C PRO A 164 7.92 -10.00 17.59
N ILE A 165 8.63 -9.73 16.48
CA ILE A 165 8.01 -9.66 15.16
C ILE A 165 7.68 -11.08 14.67
N PRO A 166 6.39 -11.44 14.51
CA PRO A 166 6.03 -12.75 13.99
C PRO A 166 6.39 -12.83 12.51
N LEU A 167 7.14 -13.87 12.11
CA LEU A 167 7.51 -14.12 10.73
C LEU A 167 6.58 -15.15 10.07
N LYS A 168 6.24 -14.89 8.81
CA LYS A 168 5.57 -15.84 7.91
C LYS A 168 6.58 -16.69 7.14
#